data_AF-D8U2L1-F1
#
_entry.id   AF-D8U2L1-F1
#
_cell.length_a   1.000
_cell.length_b   1.000
_cell.length_c   1.000
_cell.angle_alpha   90.00
_cell.angle_beta   90.00
_cell.angle_gamma   90.00
#
_symmetry.space_group_name_H-M   'P 1'
#
loop_
_entity.id
_entity.type
_entity.pdbx_description
1 polymer ?
#
loop_
_entity_poly.entity_id
_entity_poly.type
_entity_poly.pdbx_seq_one_letter_code
_entity_poly.pdbx_strand_id
1 'polypeptide(L)' 'MVSAKKGTLLRSDVPTKVYIVHLNSQYKAEGKKEFIIADLDERTLLINPAYLDEIRAALKKYSDELTFEPTEKQPGQQ' A
#
# COMPACT_ATOMS: atom_id res chain seq x y z
N MET A 1 -6.60 -11.91 -30.44
CA MET A 1 -7.48 -11.92 -29.25
C MET A 1 -7.00 -10.84 -28.30
N VAL A 2 -7.88 -9.94 -27.87
CA VAL A 2 -7.55 -8.90 -26.88
C VAL A 2 -8.14 -9.35 -25.55
N SER A 3 -7.31 -9.45 -24.50
CA SER A 3 -7.73 -9.78 -23.14
C SER A 3 -7.67 -8.52 -22.29
N ALA A 4 -8.83 -7.99 -21.90
CA ALA A 4 -8.93 -6.81 -21.05
C ALA A 4 -9.41 -7.23 -19.66
N LYS A 5 -8.63 -6.90 -18.62
CA LYS A 5 -9.03 -7.09 -17.22
C LYS A 5 -9.42 -5.74 -16.63
N LYS A 6 -10.61 -5.68 -16.01
CA LYS A 6 -11.04 -4.51 -15.22
C LYS A 6 -10.25 -4.47 -13.92
N GLY A 7 -9.77 -3.30 -13.54
CA GLY A 7 -8.99 -3.08 -12.32
C GLY A 7 -8.93 -1.60 -11.97
N THR A 8 -8.35 -1.29 -10.82
CA THR A 8 -8.01 0.09 -10.42
C THR A 8 -6.53 0.32 -10.67
N LEU A 9 -6.20 1.42 -11.35
CA LEU A 9 -4.83 1.85 -11.54
C LEU A 9 -4.40 2.63 -10.30
N LEU A 10 -3.43 2.09 -9.56
CA LEU A 10 -2.87 2.71 -8.37
C LEU A 10 -1.48 3.26 -8.72
N ARG A 11 -1.31 4.58 -8.58
CA ARG A 11 -0.04 5.26 -8.77
C ARG A 11 0.43 5.85 -7.44
N SER A 12 1.67 5.56 -7.07
CA SER A 12 2.30 6.05 -5.85
C SER A 12 3.79 6.34 -6.05
N ASP A 13 4.48 6.81 -5.01
CA ASP A 13 5.93 6.76 -4.96
C ASP A 13 6.45 5.31 -4.86
N VAL A 14 7.75 5.14 -5.12
CA VAL A 14 8.41 3.83 -5.16
C VAL A 14 8.35 3.11 -3.79
N PRO A 15 8.70 3.75 -2.66
CA PRO A 15 8.54 3.12 -1.34
C PRO A 15 7.12 2.63 -1.05
N THR A 16 6.11 3.46 -1.32
CA THR A 16 4.71 3.09 -1.12
C THR A 16 4.32 1.88 -1.97
N LYS A 17 4.77 1.81 -3.23
CA LYS A 17 4.53 0.64 -4.09
C LYS A 17 5.17 -0.62 -3.50
N VAL A 18 6.43 -0.54 -3.07
CA VAL A 18 7.15 -1.66 -2.46
C VAL A 18 6.41 -2.20 -1.24
N TYR A 19 5.88 -1.31 -0.40
CA TYR A 19 5.03 -1.70 0.72
C TYR A 19 3.75 -2.42 0.28
N ILE A 20 3.04 -1.93 -0.75
CA ILE A 20 1.83 -2.57 -1.28
C ILE A 20 2.14 -3.97 -1.85
N VAL A 21 3.28 -4.14 -2.53
CA VAL A 21 3.73 -5.45 -3.03
C VAL A 21 4.03 -6.39 -1.87
N HIS A 22 4.68 -5.90 -0.82
CA HIS A 22 4.91 -6.67 0.39
C HIS A 22 3.59 -7.10 1.05
N LEU A 23 2.62 -6.20 1.19
CA LEU A 23 1.29 -6.50 1.71
C LEU A 23 0.59 -7.61 0.91
N ASN A 24 0.64 -7.55 -0.43
CA ASN A 24 0.10 -8.59 -1.29
C ASN A 24 0.78 -9.96 -1.05
N SER A 25 2.10 -9.97 -0.86
CA SER A 25 2.84 -11.21 -0.53
C SER A 25 2.44 -11.81 0.82
N GLN A 26 2.12 -10.98 1.81
CA GLN A 26 1.62 -11.45 3.11
C GLN A 26 0.24 -12.10 2.96
N TYR A 27 -0.64 -11.54 2.13
CA TYR A 27 -1.97 -12.12 1.89
C TYR A 27 -1.87 -13.51 1.31
N LYS A 28 -0.96 -13.70 0.35
CA LYS A 28 -0.65 -15.02 -0.21
C LYS A 28 -0.17 -15.99 0.87
N ALA A 29 0.73 -15.56 1.75
CA ALA A 29 1.25 -16.38 2.84
C ALA A 29 0.16 -16.77 3.85
N GLU A 30 -0.82 -15.90 4.08
CA GLU A 30 -1.99 -16.13 4.92
C GLU A 30 -3.10 -16.96 4.22
N GLY A 31 -2.89 -17.40 2.98
CA GLY A 31 -3.89 -18.13 2.19
C GLY A 31 -5.04 -17.27 1.68
N LYS A 32 -4.93 -15.94 1.77
CA LYS A 32 -5.87 -14.99 1.16
C LYS A 32 -5.58 -14.82 -0.33
N LYS A 33 -6.58 -14.30 -1.07
CA LYS A 33 -6.41 -14.00 -2.49
C LYS A 33 -5.47 -12.80 -2.66
N GLU A 34 -4.53 -12.94 -3.60
CA GLU A 34 -3.72 -11.82 -4.08
C GLU A 34 -4.62 -10.77 -4.75
N PHE A 35 -4.32 -9.49 -4.52
CA PHE A 35 -5.09 -8.36 -5.03
C PHE A 35 -4.36 -7.58 -6.13
N ILE A 36 -3.07 -7.82 -6.36
CA ILE A 36 -2.33 -7.27 -7.50
C ILE A 36 -2.69 -8.06 -8.77
N ILE A 37 -3.22 -7.37 -9.78
CA ILE A 37 -3.54 -7.95 -11.08
C ILE A 37 -2.31 -7.90 -12.00
N ALA A 38 -1.60 -6.77 -12.00
CA ALA A 38 -0.35 -6.59 -12.76
C ALA A 38 0.54 -5.52 -12.11
N ASP A 39 1.85 -5.75 -12.17
CA ASP A 39 2.87 -4.74 -11.93
C ASP A 39 3.23 -4.10 -13.28
N LEU A 40 3.00 -2.79 -13.41
CA LEU A 40 3.12 -2.09 -14.70
C LEU A 40 4.47 -1.36 -14.85
N ASP A 41 4.91 -0.69 -13.78
CA ASP A 41 6.18 0.03 -13.72
C ASP A 41 6.60 0.28 -12.26
N GLU A 42 7.69 1.01 -12.04
CA GLU A 42 8.23 1.35 -10.71
C GLU A 42 7.25 2.04 -9.74
N ARG A 43 6.18 2.66 -10.24
CA ARG A 43 5.24 3.50 -9.49
C ARG A 43 3.78 3.12 -9.66
N THR A 44 3.49 2.19 -10.58
CA THR A 44 2.13 1.91 -11.04
C THR A 44 1.80 0.43 -10.91
N LEU A 45 0.69 0.15 -10.24
CA LEU A 45 0.10 -1.18 -10.10
C LEU A 45 -1.32 -1.18 -10.67
N LEU A 46 -1.70 -2.28 -11.32
CA LEU A 46 -3.10 -2.60 -11.57
C LEU A 46 -3.58 -3.54 -10.46
N ILE A 47 -4.58 -3.12 -9.69
CA ILE A 47 -5.09 -3.87 -8.53
C ILE A 47 -6.58 -4.20 -8.67
N ASN A 48 -7.02 -5.20 -7.90
CA ASN A 48 -8.42 -5.52 -7.73
C ASN A 48 -9.12 -4.43 -6.90
N PRO A 49 -10.16 -3.76 -7.44
CA PRO A 49 -10.87 -2.66 -6.77
C PRO A 49 -11.46 -3.05 -5.41
N ALA A 50 -11.78 -4.33 -5.19
CA ALA A 50 -12.37 -4.80 -3.94
C ALA A 50 -11.45 -4.61 -2.72
N TYR A 51 -10.13 -4.44 -2.93
CA TYR A 51 -9.14 -4.29 -1.87
C TYR A 51 -8.69 -2.83 -1.69
N LEU A 52 -9.26 -1.87 -2.43
CA LEU A 52 -8.78 -0.49 -2.43
C LEU A 52 -8.88 0.16 -1.04
N ASP A 53 -9.99 -0.05 -0.33
CA ASP A 53 -10.19 0.51 1.00
C ASP A 53 -9.29 -0.14 2.05
N GLU A 54 -9.05 -1.46 1.93
CA GLU A 54 -8.13 -2.19 2.81
C GLU A 54 -6.68 -1.74 2.63
N ILE A 55 -6.24 -1.55 1.37
CA ILE A 55 -4.91 -0.99 1.06
C ILE A 55 -4.76 0.42 1.63
N ARG A 56 -5.78 1.28 1.49
CA ARG A 56 -5.77 2.64 2.07
C ARG A 56 -5.66 2.62 3.59
N ALA A 57 -6.42 1.75 4.25
CA ALA A 57 -6.37 1.59 5.70
C ALA A 57 -4.99 1.09 6.18
N ALA A 58 -4.42 0.09 5.48
CA ALA A 58 -3.09 -0.43 5.78
C ALA A 58 -2.00 0.64 5.61
N LEU A 59 -2.03 1.40 4.52
CA LEU A 59 -1.11 2.52 4.28
C LEU A 59 -1.21 3.60 5.35
N LYS A 60 -2.44 3.97 5.75
CA LYS A 60 -2.64 4.95 6.82
C LYS A 60 -2.04 4.44 8.14
N LYS A 61 -2.36 3.21 8.52
CA LYS A 61 -1.82 2.58 9.74
C LYS A 61 -0.29 2.54 9.72
N TYR A 62 0.30 2.13 8.61
CA TYR A 62 1.75 2.09 8.44
C TYR A 62 2.39 3.50 8.56
N SER A 63 1.77 4.51 7.94
CA SER A 63 2.22 5.89 8.07
C SER A 63 2.11 6.40 9.51
N ASP A 64 1.02 6.11 10.20
CA ASP A 64 0.80 6.52 11.59
C ASP A 64 1.85 5.87 12.53
N GLU A 65 2.15 4.58 12.34
CA GLU A 65 3.16 3.86 13.13
C GLU A 65 4.59 4.40 12.93
N LEU A 66 4.88 4.92 11.74
CA LEU A 66 6.19 5.52 11.41
C LEU A 66 6.28 7.01 11.74
N THR A 67 5.15 7.67 11.95
CA THR A 67 5.13 9.10 12.25
C THR A 67 5.47 9.30 13.72
N PHE A 68 6.68 9.78 13.99
CA PHE A 68 7.01 10.28 15.31
C PHE A 68 6.28 11.60 15.53
N GLU A 69 5.29 11.61 16.41
CA GLU A 69 4.71 12.83 16.94
C GLU A 69 5.53 13.27 18.16
N PRO A 70 6.21 14.43 18.13
CA PRO A 70 6.89 14.96 19.31
C PRO A 70 5.82 15.31 20.36
N THR A 71 5.61 14.44 21.33
CA THR A 71 4.80 14.75 22.51
C THR A 71 5.49 15.86 23.29
N GLU A 72 4.88 17.05 23.25
CA GLU A 72 5.12 18.26 24.05
C GLU A 72 6.58 18.61 24.38
N LYS A 73 7.00 19.83 23.99
CA LYS A 73 8.28 20.43 24.39
C LYS A 73 8.57 20.12 25.86
N GLN A 74 9.60 19.31 26.11
CA GLN A 74 10.12 19.15 27.47
C GLN A 74 10.47 20.53 28.01
N PRO A 75 9.99 20.93 29.21
CA PRO A 75 10.35 22.20 29.80
C PRO A 75 11.85 22.17 30.11
N GLY A 76 12.67 22.76 29.25
CA GLY A 76 14.13 22.80 29.40
C GLY A 76 14.97 22.71 28.13
N GLN A 77 14.40 22.45 26.95
CA GLN A 77 15.15 22.63 25.70
C GLN A 77 15.01 24.09 25.23
N GLN A 78 16.01 24.91 25.60
CA GLN A 78 16.28 26.22 24.99
C GLN A 78 16.89 26.05 23.60
#